data_AF-X1JLS2-F1
#
_entry.id   AF-X1JLS2-F1
#
_cell.length_a   1.000
_cell.length_b   1.000
_cell.length_c   1.000
_cell.angle_alpha   90.00
_cell.angle_beta   90.00
_cell.angle_gamma   90.00
#
_symmetry.space_group_name_H-M   'P 1'
#
loop_
_entity.id
_entity.type
_entity.pdbx_description
1 polymer ?
#
loop_
_entity_poly.entity_id
_entity_poly.type
_entity_poly.pdbx_seq_one_letter_code
_entity_poly.pdbx_strand_id
1 'polypeptide(L)' 'MVIAPYWYQGTWVFDDESVGLNKEPFVAGVPEMIDDLVKDIPNARSGFRLLFSS' A
#
# COMPACT_ATOMS: atom_id res chain seq x y z
N MET A 1 3.59 12.65 -3.97
CA MET A 1 2.53 12.25 -3.01
C MET A 1 3.05 11.09 -2.17
N VAL A 2 2.71 10.99 -0.87
CA VAL A 2 3.14 9.87 -0.02
C VAL A 2 1.92 9.16 0.54
N ILE A 3 1.88 7.83 0.44
CA ILE A 3 0.89 7.00 1.14
C ILE A 3 1.60 5.92 1.96
N ALA A 4 0.88 5.31 2.91
CA ALA A 4 1.40 4.27 3.78
C ALA A 4 0.63 2.96 3.58
N PRO A 5 0.99 2.14 2.57
CA PRO A 5 0.35 0.84 2.37
C PRO A 5 0.65 -0.12 3.52
N TYR A 6 -0.31 -0.98 3.85
CA TYR A 6 -0.15 -2.10 4.78
C TYR A 6 -1.02 -3.28 4.36
N TRP A 7 -0.70 -4.47 4.86
CA TRP A 7 -1.45 -5.67 4.54
C TRP A 7 -2.70 -5.80 5.42
N TYR A 8 -3.87 -5.94 4.81
CA TYR A 8 -5.14 -6.14 5.51
C TYR A 8 -6.07 -7.03 4.71
N GLN A 9 -6.70 -8.00 5.39
CA GLN A 9 -7.68 -8.93 4.80
C GLN A 9 -7.28 -9.54 3.44
N GLY A 10 -5.99 -9.84 3.25
CA GLY A 10 -5.50 -10.52 2.05
C GLY A 10 -5.14 -9.60 0.87
N THR A 11 -5.06 -8.28 1.08
CA THR A 11 -4.57 -7.35 0.07
C THR A 11 -3.81 -6.17 0.69
N TRP A 12 -3.20 -5.36 -0.15
CA TRP A 12 -2.65 -4.07 0.23
C TRP A 12 -3.76 -3.02 0.33
N VAL A 13 -3.76 -2.27 1.42
CA VAL A 13 -4.68 -1.15 1.66
C VAL A 13 -3.91 0.07 2.11
N PHE A 14 -4.54 1.24 2.06
CA PHE A 14 -4.03 2.47 2.65
C PHE A 14 -5.15 3.29 3.29
N ASP A 15 -4.77 4.19 4.18
CA ASP A 15 -5.67 5.14 4.83
C ASP A 15 -5.33 6.57 4.36
N ASP A 16 -6.34 7.42 4.24
CA ASP A 16 -6.18 8.87 4.03
C ASP A 16 -7.36 9.61 4.68
N GLU A 17 -7.11 10.11 5.90
CA GLU A 17 -8.12 10.84 6.68
C GLU A 17 -8.61 12.12 6.00
N SER A 18 -7.78 12.75 5.15
CA SER A 18 -8.13 14.02 4.50
C SER A 18 -9.26 13.87 3.49
N VAL A 19 -9.42 12.66 2.94
CA VAL A 19 -10.47 12.28 2.00
C VAL A 19 -11.37 11.16 2.53
N GLY A 20 -11.22 10.77 3.80
CA GLY A 20 -12.07 9.79 4.48
C GLY A 20 -11.83 8.33 4.06
N LEU A 21 -10.66 8.00 3.53
CA LEU A 21 -10.30 6.63 3.15
C LEU A 21 -9.83 5.84 4.37
N ASN A 22 -10.41 4.65 4.56
CA ASN A 22 -10.09 3.73 5.65
C ASN A 22 -10.01 2.31 5.09
N LYS A 23 -8.82 1.74 5.09
CA LYS A 23 -8.46 0.43 4.52
C LYS A 23 -8.88 0.34 3.06
N GLU A 24 -8.67 1.41 2.31
CA GLU A 24 -8.99 1.46 0.90
C GLU A 24 -8.06 0.50 0.14
N PRO A 25 -8.60 -0.51 -0.56
CA PRO A 25 -7.80 -1.49 -1.26
C PRO A 25 -7.22 -0.92 -2.55
N PHE A 26 -5.99 -1.35 -2.88
CA PHE A 26 -5.50 -1.16 -4.24
C PHE A 26 -6.23 -2.11 -5.21
N VAL A 27 -6.47 -1.63 -6.44
CA VAL A 27 -7.17 -2.37 -7.50
C VAL A 27 -6.36 -2.39 -8.80
N ALA A 28 -6.86 -3.07 -9.84
CA ALA A 28 -6.30 -3.06 -11.19
C ALA A 28 -4.84 -3.53 -11.30
N GLY A 29 -4.46 -4.60 -10.59
CA GLY A 29 -3.12 -5.20 -10.67
C GLY A 29 -2.06 -4.52 -9.81
N VAL A 30 -2.42 -3.44 -9.11
CA VAL A 30 -1.51 -2.73 -8.21
C VAL A 30 -1.08 -3.59 -7.01
N PRO A 31 -1.94 -4.43 -6.38
CA PRO A 31 -1.49 -5.32 -5.32
C PRO A 31 -0.30 -6.22 -5.71
N GLU A 32 -0.35 -6.82 -6.91
CA GLU A 32 0.69 -7.69 -7.44
C GLU A 32 1.96 -6.91 -7.75
N MET A 33 1.83 -5.69 -8.30
CA MET A 33 2.96 -4.80 -8.50
C MET A 33 3.65 -4.43 -7.17
N ILE A 34 2.87 -4.18 -6.11
CA ILE A 34 3.42 -3.89 -4.79
C ILE A 34 4.18 -5.10 -4.25
N ASP A 35 3.62 -6.31 -4.37
CA ASP A 35 4.29 -7.55 -3.94
C ASP A 35 5.68 -7.69 -4.59
N ASP A 36 5.79 -7.41 -5.88
CA ASP A 36 7.07 -7.44 -6.61
C ASP A 36 8.04 -6.34 -6.15
N LEU A 37 7.54 -5.13 -5.89
CA LEU A 37 8.36 -3.99 -5.45
C LEU A 37 8.95 -4.18 -4.05
N VAL A 38 8.21 -4.85 -3.15
CA VAL A 38 8.59 -5.01 -1.74
C VAL A 38 9.18 -6.39 -1.43
N LYS A 39 9.35 -7.26 -2.42
CA LYS A 39 9.81 -8.66 -2.23
C LYS A 39 11.11 -8.80 -1.43
N ASP A 40 12.00 -7.81 -1.52
CA ASP A 40 13.30 -7.81 -0.85
C ASP A 40 13.31 -6.96 0.43
N ILE A 41 12.15 -6.45 0.87
CA ILE A 41 11.99 -5.65 2.09
C ILE A 41 11.48 -6.55 3.22
N PRO A 42 12.29 -6.79 4.27
CA PRO A 42 11.84 -7.59 5.41
C PRO A 42 10.61 -6.98 6.07
N ASN A 43 9.59 -7.81 6.34
CA ASN A 43 8.35 -7.42 7.02
C ASN A 43 7.55 -6.32 6.30
N ALA A 44 7.65 -6.17 4.97
CA ALA A 44 6.91 -5.15 4.22
C ALA A 44 5.39 -5.16 4.46
N ARG A 45 4.80 -6.32 4.76
CA ARG A 45 3.36 -6.46 5.07
C ARG A 45 2.92 -5.73 6.33
N SER A 46 3.85 -5.44 7.26
CA SER A 46 3.59 -4.58 8.41
C SER A 46 3.41 -3.11 8.03
N GLY A 47 3.74 -2.75 6.79
CA GLY A 47 3.56 -1.45 6.21
C GLY A 47 4.88 -0.81 5.78
N PHE A 48 4.78 0.14 4.85
CA PHE A 48 5.92 0.90 4.32
C PHE A 48 5.45 2.27 3.81
N ARG A 49 6.38 3.15 3.44
CA ARG A 49 6.05 4.43 2.79
C ARG A 49 6.26 4.32 1.29
N LEU A 50 5.22 4.63 0.52
CA LEU A 50 5.27 4.68 -0.94
C LEU A 50 5.29 6.14 -1.40
N LEU A 51 6.35 6.51 -2.12
CA LEU A 51 6.57 7.86 -2.64
C LEU A 51 6.24 7.89 -4.14
N PHE A 52 5.21 8.63 -4.52
CA PHE A 52 4.91 8.93 -5.92
C PHE A 52 5.66 10.17 -6.37
N SER A 53 6.36 10.05 -7.51
CA SER A 53 6.92 11.17 -8.25
C SER A 53 5.79 12.11 -8.70
N SER A 54 6.10 13.41 -8.73
CA SER A 54 5.20 14.50 -9.13
C SER A 54 5.37 14.85 -10.60
#